data_AF-A0A1E7HHG9-F1
#
_entry.id   AF-A0A1E7HHG9-F1
#
_cell.length_a   1.000
_cell.length_b   1.000
_cell.length_c   1.000
_cell.angle_alpha   90.00
_cell.angle_beta   90.00
_cell.angle_gamma   90.00
#
_symmetry.space_group_name_H-M   'P 1'
#
loop_
_entity.id
_entity.type
_entity.pdbx_description
1 polymer ?
#
loop_
_entity_poly.entity_id
_entity_poly.type
_entity_poly.pdbx_seq_one_letter_code
_entity_poly.pdbx_strand_id
1 'polypeptide(L)' 'MTGTRLNCWEYKQCGREQNGERTAELGVCPAALDVSFDGINRGKNGGRVCWAIAGTFCEGKLQGAFADKRNSCV' A
#
# COMPACT_ATOMS: atom_id res chain seq x y z
N MET A 1 -12.50 -16.90 14.39
CA MET A 1 -12.04 -15.49 14.57
C MET A 1 -11.98 -14.83 13.19
N THR A 2 -13.00 -14.08 12.79
CA THR A 2 -12.93 -13.28 11.55
C THR A 2 -12.33 -11.92 11.89
N GLY A 3 -11.00 -11.87 12.08
CA GLY A 3 -10.30 -10.61 12.28
C GLY A 3 -10.48 -9.70 11.05
N THR A 4 -10.70 -8.41 11.29
CA THR A 4 -10.79 -7.39 10.23
C THR A 4 -9.51 -7.40 9.41
N ARG A 5 -9.62 -7.57 8.09
CA ARG A 5 -8.47 -7.56 7.19
C ARG A 5 -8.19 -6.13 6.76
N LEU A 6 -7.11 -5.58 7.29
CA LEU A 6 -6.71 -4.19 7.02
C LEU A 6 -5.90 -4.09 5.73
N ASN A 7 -6.16 -3.05 4.95
CA ASN A 7 -5.26 -2.61 3.90
C ASN A 7 -4.00 -1.96 4.51
N CYS A 8 -2.94 -1.83 3.71
CA CYS A 8 -1.65 -1.35 4.18
C CYS A 8 -1.73 0.06 4.77
N TRP A 9 -2.55 0.94 4.22
CA TRP A 9 -2.73 2.31 4.72
C TRP A 9 -3.49 2.35 6.05
N GLU A 10 -4.43 1.44 6.27
CA GLU A 10 -5.13 1.30 7.57
C GLU A 10 -4.17 0.79 8.65
N TYR A 11 -3.29 -0.15 8.30
CA TYR A 11 -2.31 -0.72 9.23
C TYR A 11 -1.13 0.23 9.50
N LYS A 12 -0.59 0.87 8.45
CA LYS A 12 0.57 1.78 8.55
C LYS A 12 0.20 3.21 8.92
N GLN A 13 -1.08 3.57 8.78
CA GLN A 13 -1.60 4.93 9.01
C GLN A 13 -0.77 6.00 8.29
N CYS A 14 -0.47 5.74 7.01
CA CYS A 14 0.43 6.61 6.25
C CYS A 14 -0.27 7.82 5.61
N GLY A 15 -1.61 7.91 5.66
CA GLY A 15 -2.39 9.05 5.16
C GLY A 15 -2.34 9.24 3.63
N ARG A 16 -1.99 8.19 2.87
CA ARG A 16 -1.84 8.22 1.40
C ARG A 16 -2.87 7.34 0.67
N GLU A 17 -3.90 6.89 1.36
CA GLU A 17 -5.13 6.36 0.77
C GLU A 17 -5.85 7.41 -0.07
N GLN A 18 -6.86 7.00 -0.85
CA GLN A 18 -7.70 7.98 -1.58
C GLN A 18 -8.30 8.99 -0.61
N ASN A 19 -8.10 10.28 -0.89
CA ASN A 19 -8.49 11.41 -0.04
C ASN A 19 -7.81 11.45 1.34
N GLY A 20 -6.72 10.70 1.55
CA GLY A 20 -5.94 10.74 2.78
C GLY A 20 -5.28 12.09 3.03
N GLU A 21 -5.00 12.40 4.29
CA GLU A 21 -4.51 13.72 4.74
C GLU A 21 -3.17 14.14 4.12
N ARG A 22 -2.32 13.18 3.72
CA ARG A 22 -1.00 13.44 3.11
C ARG A 22 -1.02 13.40 1.59
N THR A 23 -2.17 13.19 0.98
CA THR A 23 -2.29 13.11 -0.48
C THR A 23 -2.00 14.44 -1.18
N ALA A 24 -2.31 15.57 -0.54
CA ALA A 24 -2.01 16.89 -1.08
C ALA A 24 -0.49 17.16 -1.18
N GLU A 25 0.30 16.64 -0.24
CA GLU A 25 1.75 16.84 -0.17
C GLU A 25 2.51 15.75 -0.93
N LEU A 26 2.13 14.48 -0.75
CA LEU A 26 2.90 13.31 -1.23
C LEU A 26 2.22 12.53 -2.36
N GLY A 27 1.03 12.96 -2.80
CA GLY A 27 0.20 12.22 -3.73
C GLY A 27 -0.41 10.93 -3.14
N VAL A 28 -1.40 10.40 -3.83
CA VAL A 28 -2.04 9.12 -3.48
C VAL A 28 -1.06 7.97 -3.72
N CYS A 29 -1.05 7.00 -2.81
CA CYS A 29 -0.23 5.80 -2.94
C CYS A 29 -0.65 4.97 -4.17
N PRO A 30 0.28 4.47 -5.00
CA PRO A 30 -0.06 3.58 -6.11
C PRO A 30 -0.89 2.36 -5.68
N ALA A 31 -0.59 1.78 -4.51
CA ALA A 31 -1.36 0.67 -3.96
C ALA A 31 -2.83 1.04 -3.63
N ALA A 32 -3.12 2.32 -3.37
CA ALA A 32 -4.47 2.80 -3.13
C ALA A 32 -5.21 3.17 -4.42
N LEU A 33 -4.53 3.27 -5.57
CA LEU A 33 -5.12 3.63 -6.87
C LEU A 33 -5.27 2.44 -7.83
N ASP A 34 -4.38 1.45 -7.76
CA ASP A 34 -4.33 0.40 -8.75
C ASP A 34 -5.45 -0.63 -8.55
N VAL A 35 -6.53 -0.44 -9.32
CA VAL A 35 -7.73 -1.28 -9.32
C VAL A 35 -7.48 -2.67 -9.91
N SER A 36 -6.38 -2.89 -10.63
CA SER A 36 -6.07 -4.21 -11.22
C SER A 36 -5.84 -5.30 -10.15
N PHE A 37 -5.55 -4.87 -8.92
CA PHE A 37 -5.35 -5.75 -7.77
C PHE A 37 -6.55 -5.83 -6.83
N ASP A 38 -7.66 -5.18 -7.17
CA ASP A 38 -8.84 -5.16 -6.29
C ASP A 38 -9.35 -6.58 -5.97
N GLY A 39 -9.76 -6.79 -4.72
CA GLY A 39 -10.18 -8.09 -4.22
C GLY A 39 -9.04 -9.07 -3.94
N ILE A 40 -7.80 -8.84 -4.38
CA ILE A 40 -6.69 -9.75 -4.12
C ILE A 40 -6.43 -9.86 -2.62
N ASN A 41 -6.32 -11.11 -2.18
CA ASN A 41 -6.27 -11.50 -0.79
C ASN A 41 -7.50 -11.07 0.04
N ARG A 42 -8.56 -10.48 -0.52
CA ARG A 42 -9.65 -9.73 0.15
C ARG A 42 -9.27 -8.29 0.55
N GLY A 43 -8.43 -7.63 -0.24
CA GLY A 43 -8.09 -6.21 -0.09
C GLY A 43 -8.86 -5.32 -1.05
N LYS A 44 -8.77 -4.01 -0.82
CA LYS A 44 -9.21 -3.01 -1.79
C LYS A 44 -8.00 -2.57 -2.61
N ASN A 45 -8.14 -2.51 -3.93
CA ASN A 45 -7.05 -2.18 -4.86
C ASN A 45 -5.79 -3.00 -4.50
N GLY A 46 -4.62 -2.37 -4.48
CA GLY A 46 -3.36 -2.96 -4.03
C GLY A 46 -3.14 -3.04 -2.51
N GLY A 47 -4.13 -2.70 -1.68
CA GLY A 47 -3.94 -2.48 -0.24
C GLY A 47 -3.40 -3.68 0.53
N ARG A 48 -3.64 -4.89 0.04
CA ARG A 48 -3.20 -6.16 0.66
C ARG A 48 -2.06 -6.85 -0.08
N VAL A 49 -1.53 -6.17 -1.09
CA VAL A 49 -0.38 -6.59 -1.91
C VAL A 49 0.58 -5.43 -2.16
N CYS A 50 0.58 -4.41 -1.29
CA CYS A 50 1.40 -3.20 -1.48
C CYS A 50 2.92 -3.50 -1.54
N TRP A 51 3.33 -4.64 -0.99
CA TRP A 51 4.69 -5.16 -1.08
C TRP A 51 5.09 -5.52 -2.53
N ALA A 52 4.13 -5.82 -3.41
CA ALA A 52 4.35 -6.15 -4.82
C ALA A 52 4.29 -4.94 -5.77
N ILE A 53 3.82 -3.79 -5.30
CA ILE A 53 3.57 -2.60 -6.13
C ILE A 53 4.76 -1.64 -6.04
N ALA A 54 5.26 -1.18 -7.19
CA ALA A 54 6.36 -0.20 -7.25
C ALA A 54 5.89 1.21 -6.84
N GLY A 55 6.81 2.04 -6.36
CA GLY A 55 6.53 3.45 -6.05
C GLY A 55 5.67 3.69 -4.80
N THR A 56 5.34 2.66 -4.03
CA THR A 56 4.74 2.84 -2.70
C THR A 56 5.79 3.41 -1.75
N PHE A 57 5.44 4.36 -0.90
CA PHE A 57 6.33 4.76 0.21
C PHE A 57 5.86 4.13 1.51
N CYS A 58 6.73 3.41 2.17
CA CYS A 58 6.56 2.99 3.55
C CYS A 58 7.62 3.71 4.39
N GLU A 59 7.23 4.25 5.55
CA GLU A 59 8.14 4.89 6.52
C GLU A 59 8.86 6.14 5.98
N GLY A 60 8.21 6.90 5.09
CA GLY A 60 8.78 8.14 4.54
C GLY A 60 9.90 7.93 3.52
N LYS A 61 10.25 6.69 3.19
CA LYS A 61 11.22 6.36 2.13
C LYS A 61 10.49 5.84 0.90
N LEU A 62 10.95 6.27 -0.27
CA LEU A 62 10.52 5.67 -1.54
C LEU A 62 11.00 4.22 -1.49
N GLN A 63 10.07 3.28 -1.33
CA GLN A 63 10.43 1.87 -1.41
C GLN A 63 10.66 1.61 -2.89
N GLY A 64 11.83 1.07 -3.21
CA GLY A 64 12.27 0.84 -4.58
C GLY A 64 11.39 -0.15 -5.34
N ALA A 65 11.92 -0.71 -6.42
CA ALA A 65 11.17 -1.68 -7.20
C ALA A 65 10.77 -2.88 -6.30
N PHE A 66 9.76 -3.64 -6.73
CA PHE A 66 9.36 -4.88 -6.04
C PHE A 66 10.56 -5.80 -5.68
N ALA A 67 11.60 -5.81 -6.51
CA ALA A 67 12.85 -6.53 -6.26
C ALA A 67 13.52 -6.14 -4.93
N ASP A 68 13.57 -4.84 -4.60
CA ASP A 68 14.21 -4.34 -3.39
C ASP A 68 13.46 -4.78 -2.13
N LYS A 69 12.12 -4.83 -2.21
CA LYS A 69 11.26 -5.28 -1.11
C LYS A 69 11.32 -6.78 -0.89
N ARG A 70 11.45 -7.58 -1.95
CA ARG A 70 11.57 -9.04 -1.84
C ARG A 70 12.79 -9.44 -1.02
N ASN A 71 13.91 -8.75 -1.19
CA ASN A 71 15.14 -9.03 -0.45
C ASN A 71 15.00 -8.83 1.07
N SER A 72 14.06 -7.98 1.50
CA SER A 72 13.76 -7.78 2.93
C SER A 72 12.72 -8.74 3.51
N CYS A 73 12.16 -9.64 2.70
CA CYS A 73 11.14 -10.60 3.14
C CYS A 73 11.82 -11.92 3.55
N VAL A 74 12.09 -12.07 4.85
CA VAL A 74 12.64 -13.29 5.49
C VAL A 74 11.52 -14.13 6.08
#